data_AF-A0A4R1WV12-F1
#
_entry.id   AF-A0A4R1WV12-F1
#
_cell.length_a   1.000
_cell.length_b   1.000
_cell.length_c   1.000
_cell.angle_alpha   90.00
_cell.angle_beta   90.00
_cell.angle_gamma   90.00
#
_symmetry.space_group_name_H-M   'P 1'
#
loop_
_entity.id
_entity.type
_entity.pdbx_description
1 polymer ?
#
loop_
_entity_poly.entity_id
_entity_poly.type
_entity_poly.pdbx_seq_one_letter_code
_entity_poly.pdbx_strand_id
1 'polypeptide(L)' 'MTALSVTERVRVGIGLLPVPLRNVTQAAMEIATIDRLFPGRFVAGIGHGVQTWMEQAGVAGARSLAAG' A
#
# COMPACT_ATOMS: atom_id res chain seq x y z
N MET A 1 -4.92 -12.01 -2.76
CA MET A 1 -6.37 -12.26 -2.59
C MET A 1 -6.69 -13.69 -2.14
N THR A 2 -5.88 -14.69 -2.47
CA THR A 2 -6.12 -16.10 -2.11
C THR A 2 -6.46 -16.30 -0.62
N ALA A 3 -5.75 -15.66 0.30
CA ALA A 3 -6.05 -15.75 1.73
C ALA A 3 -7.47 -15.26 2.09
N LEU A 4 -7.95 -14.18 1.47
CA LEU A 4 -9.32 -13.68 1.65
C LEU A 4 -10.36 -14.60 1.01
N SER A 5 -10.05 -15.20 -0.15
CA SER A 5 -11.00 -16.06 -0.88
C SER A 5 -11.16 -17.44 -0.27
N VAL A 6 -10.14 -17.97 0.43
CA VAL A 6 -10.18 -19.31 1.06
C VAL A 6 -10.57 -19.28 2.53
N THR A 7 -10.92 -18.11 3.07
CA THR A 7 -11.34 -17.95 4.46
C THR A 7 -12.61 -17.11 4.54
N GLU A 8 -13.46 -17.34 5.55
CA GLU A 8 -14.74 -16.61 5.69
C GLU A 8 -14.67 -15.44 6.68
N ARG A 9 -13.82 -15.52 7.71
CA ARG A 9 -13.85 -14.60 8.87
C ARG A 9 -12.53 -13.87 9.13
N VAL A 10 -11.42 -14.39 8.61
CA VAL A 10 -10.09 -13.83 8.89
C VAL A 10 -9.95 -12.46 8.24
N ARG A 11 -9.46 -11.49 9.01
CA ARG A 11 -9.02 -10.19 8.48
C ARG A 11 -7.63 -10.33 7.89
N VAL A 12 -7.45 -9.83 6.67
CA VAL A 12 -6.18 -9.93 5.95
C VAL A 12 -5.69 -8.52 5.64
N GLY A 13 -4.46 -8.22 6.04
CA GLY A 13 -3.83 -6.93 5.81
C GLY A 13 -2.70 -7.00 4.78
N ILE A 14 -2.52 -5.92 4.04
CA ILE A 14 -1.21 -5.60 3.45
C ILE A 14 -0.50 -4.66 4.43
N GLY A 15 0.68 -5.07 4.90
CA GLY A 15 1.42 -4.34 5.95
C GLY A 15 1.85 -2.93 5.53
N LEU A 16 2.16 -2.73 4.25
CA LEU A 16 2.58 -1.42 3.72
C LEU A 16 2.34 -1.32 2.21
N LEU A 17 1.56 -0.33 1.80
CA LEU A 17 1.49 0.20 0.45
C LEU A 17 2.32 1.49 0.43
N PRO A 18 3.50 1.50 -0.23
CA PRO A 18 4.35 2.68 -0.27
C PRO A 18 3.68 3.79 -1.07
N VAL A 19 3.46 4.94 -0.42
CA VAL A 19 2.85 6.14 -1.02
C VAL A 19 3.55 6.55 -2.32
N PRO A 20 4.89 6.57 -2.42
CA PRO A 20 5.54 7.01 -3.66
C PRO A 20 5.35 6.07 -4.86
N LEU A 21 4.92 4.83 -4.65
CA LEU A 21 4.80 3.81 -5.70
C LEU A 21 3.40 3.73 -6.34
N ARG A 22 2.41 4.49 -5.86
CA ARG A 22 1.03 4.36 -6.32
C ARG A 22 0.35 5.71 -6.46
N ASN A 23 -0.37 5.89 -7.57
CA ASN A 23 -1.34 6.96 -7.67
C ASN A 23 -2.43 6.74 -6.60
N VAL A 24 -2.72 7.78 -5.82
CA VAL A 24 -3.66 7.70 -4.68
C VAL A 24 -5.06 7.26 -5.13
N THR A 25 -5.53 7.79 -6.26
CA THR A 25 -6.84 7.42 -6.82
C THR A 25 -6.88 5.95 -7.20
N GLN A 26 -5.83 5.44 -7.84
CA GLN A 26 -5.76 4.03 -8.23
C GLN A 26 -5.68 3.10 -7.01
N ALA A 27 -4.85 3.43 -6.02
CA ALA A 27 -4.77 2.69 -4.78
C ALA A 27 -6.14 2.64 -4.06
N ALA A 28 -6.85 3.77 -4.01
CA ALA A 28 -8.19 3.81 -3.44
C ALA A 28 -9.19 2.93 -4.21
N MET A 29 -9.14 2.93 -5.55
CA MET A 29 -10.01 2.07 -6.37
C MET A 29 -9.73 0.58 -6.13
N GLU A 30 -8.47 0.18 -6.02
CA GLU A 30 -8.08 -1.21 -5.73
C GLU A 30 -8.57 -1.62 -4.33
N ILE A 31 -8.34 -0.78 -3.31
CA ILE A 31 -8.80 -1.01 -1.94
C ILE A 31 -10.33 -1.15 -1.90
N ALA A 32 -11.06 -0.24 -2.55
CA ALA A 32 -12.52 -0.29 -2.60
C ALA A 32 -13.05 -1.52 -3.34
N THR A 33 -12.36 -1.97 -4.39
CA THR A 33 -12.72 -3.18 -5.11
C THR A 33 -12.58 -4.41 -4.21
N ILE A 34 -11.49 -4.50 -3.47
CA ILE A 34 -11.25 -5.61 -2.54
C ILE A 34 -12.27 -5.60 -1.40
N ASP A 35 -12.54 -4.43 -0.81
CA ASP A 35 -13.52 -4.32 0.27
C ASP A 35 -14.93 -4.69 -0.19
N ARG A 36 -15.34 -4.34 -1.42
CA ARG A 36 -16.62 -4.80 -1.97
C ARG A 36 -16.69 -6.32 -2.12
N LEU A 37 -15.60 -6.97 -2.49
CA LEU A 37 -15.53 -8.43 -2.62
C LEU A 37 -15.47 -9.12 -1.25
N PHE A 38 -14.84 -8.49 -0.25
CA PHE A 38 -14.64 -9.04 1.08
C PHE A 38 -14.94 -8.00 2.18
N PRO A 39 -16.22 -7.63 2.39
CA PRO A 39 -16.60 -6.48 3.21
C PRO A 39 -16.04 -6.52 4.63
N GLY A 40 -15.31 -5.48 5.01
CA GLY A 40 -14.77 -5.30 6.37
C GLY A 40 -13.61 -6.24 6.74
N ARG A 41 -13.08 -6.98 5.76
CA ARG A 41 -12.04 -8.01 5.97
C ARG A 41 -10.67 -7.64 5.43
N PHE A 42 -10.55 -6.60 4.62
CA PHE A 42 -9.28 -6.12 4.11
C PHE A 42 -8.78 -4.90 4.88
N VAL A 43 -7.48 -4.87 5.19
CA VAL A 43 -6.82 -3.74 5.85
C VAL A 43 -5.61 -3.31 5.03
N ALA A 44 -5.55 -2.04 4.63
CA ALA A 44 -4.42 -1.48 3.89
C ALA A 44 -3.56 -0.61 4.82
N GLY A 45 -2.35 -1.05 5.13
CA GLY A 45 -1.33 -0.20 5.76
C GLY A 45 -0.75 0.75 4.73
N ILE A 46 -0.74 2.05 5.01
CA ILE A 46 -0.16 3.08 4.12
C ILE A 46 1.07 3.69 4.81
N GLY A 47 2.13 3.94 4.05
CA GLY A 47 3.30 4.63 4.57
C GLY A 47 4.32 4.94 3.49
N HIS A 48 5.47 5.49 3.88
CA HIS A 48 6.41 6.09 2.91
C HIS A 48 7.32 5.07 2.21
N GLY A 49 7.31 3.80 2.63
CA GLY A 49 8.31 2.83 2.20
C GLY A 49 9.63 2.98 2.96
N VAL A 50 10.50 2.00 2.81
CA VAL A 50 11.88 2.10 3.30
C VAL A 50 12.66 2.96 2.30
N GLN A 51 13.31 4.02 2.77
CA GLN A 51 13.92 5.04 1.90
C GLN A 51 14.92 4.45 0.90
N THR A 52 15.79 3.55 1.34
CA THR A 52 16.77 2.88 0.47
C THR A 52 16.11 2.04 -0.62
N TRP A 53 14.96 1.43 -0.34
CA TRP A 53 14.17 0.71 -1.34
C TRP A 53 13.44 1.66 -2.29
N MET A 54 12.96 2.81 -1.80
CA MET A 54 12.34 3.83 -2.64
C MET A 54 13.36 4.48 -3.59
N GLU A 55 14.61 4.65 -3.14
CA GLU A 55 15.73 5.10 -3.99
C GLU A 55 16.02 4.08 -5.09
N GLN A 56 16.12 2.79 -4.75
CA GLN A 56 16.30 1.71 -5.73
C GLN A 56 15.15 1.65 -6.75
N ALA A 57 13.93 1.94 -6.30
CA ALA A 57 12.75 1.99 -7.17
C ALA A 57 12.60 3.31 -7.95
N GLY A 58 13.49 4.29 -7.74
CA GLY A 58 13.46 5.58 -8.45
C GLY A 58 12.33 6.51 -8.03
N VAL A 59 11.67 6.26 -6.89
CA VAL A 59 10.51 7.02 -6.39
C VAL A 59 10.76 7.68 -5.03
N ALA A 60 12.01 7.70 -4.58
CA ALA A 60 12.40 8.41 -3.38
C ALA A 60 11.89 9.86 -3.40
N GLY A 61 11.29 10.30 -2.29
CA GLY A 61 10.92 11.70 -2.12
C GLY A 61 12.14 12.62 -2.22
N ALA A 62 11.92 13.88 -2.59
CA ALA A 62 12.98 14.87 -2.72
C ALA A 62 13.76 14.99 -1.40
N ARG A 63 15.07 14.71 -1.44
CA ARG A 63 15.97 15.00 -0.32
C ARG A 63 16.14 16.51 -0.23
N SER A 64 15.91 17.10 0.94
CA SER A 64 16.24 18.51 1.17
C SER A 64 17.72 18.73 0.86
N LEU A 65 18.04 19.70 -0.02
CA LEU A 65 19.41 20.06 -0.41
C LEU A 65 20.19 20.78 0.72
N ALA A 66 19.81 20.59 1.98
CA ALA A 66 20.50 21.16 3.13
C ALA A 66 21.69 20.26 3.55
N ALA A 67 22.73 20.26 2.71
CA ALA A 67 24.10 19.96 3.13
C ALA A 67 25.01 20.74 2.17
N GLY A 68 25.34 21.96 2.58
CA GLY A 68 26.55 22.65 2.11
C GLY A 68 27.78 21.98 2.68
#